data_AF-A0A5D0U8W6-F1
#
_entry.id   AF-A0A5D0U8W6-F1
#
_cell.length_a   1.000
_cell.length_b   1.000
_cell.length_c   1.000
_cell.angle_alpha   90.00
_cell.angle_beta   90.00
_cell.angle_gamma   90.00
#
_symmetry.space_group_name_H-M   'P 1'
#
loop_
_entity.id
_entity.type
_entity.pdbx_description
1 polymer ?
#
loop_
_entity_poly.entity_id
_entity_poly.type
_entity_poly.pdbx_seq_one_letter_code
_entity_poly.pdbx_strand_id
1 'polypeptide(L)'
;MTIGELGPADRLCVAILHRAGHLASTVMPNEETGLSYVRVLNRGTLTFLVTWNGTRYQWCKPDGDRWEDLPADHYEAAARLVELTATDADRADRS
;
A
#
# COMPACT_ATOMS: atom_id res chain seq x y z
N MET A 1 15.54 -16.96 -2.18
CA MET A 1 15.06 -15.66 -2.65
C MET A 1 15.92 -14.59 -2.01
N THR A 2 16.78 -13.96 -2.79
CA THR A 2 17.74 -12.96 -2.29
C THR A 2 17.04 -11.60 -2.29
N ILE A 3 17.13 -10.84 -1.19
CA ILE A 3 16.42 -9.56 -0.99
C ILE A 3 16.73 -8.52 -2.10
N GLY A 4 17.82 -8.70 -2.86
CA GLY A 4 18.19 -7.87 -4.00
C GLY A 4 17.31 -8.00 -5.26
N GLU A 5 16.49 -9.06 -5.36
CA GLU A 5 15.63 -9.33 -6.53
C GLU A 5 14.19 -8.86 -6.34
N LEU A 6 13.85 -8.35 -5.16
CA LEU A 6 12.50 -7.91 -4.83
C LEU A 6 12.15 -6.61 -5.56
N GLY A 7 11.03 -6.61 -6.28
CA GLY A 7 10.48 -5.43 -6.91
C GLY A 7 9.92 -4.42 -5.89
N PRO A 8 9.55 -3.20 -6.33
CA PRO A 8 8.99 -2.18 -5.43
C PRO A 8 7.77 -2.66 -4.64
N ALA A 9 6.85 -3.39 -5.27
CA ALA A 9 5.65 -3.91 -4.59
C ALA A 9 6.01 -4.88 -3.44
N ASP A 10 6.96 -5.80 -3.66
CA ASP A 10 7.43 -6.72 -2.63
C ASP A 10 8.12 -5.99 -1.47
N ARG A 11 8.98 -5.01 -1.77
CA ARG A 11 9.66 -4.19 -0.75
C ARG A 11 8.67 -3.42 0.10
N LEU A 12 7.63 -2.85 -0.51
CA LEU A 12 6.56 -2.19 0.23
C LEU A 12 5.77 -3.18 1.09
N CYS A 13 5.43 -4.36 0.56
CA CYS A 13 4.72 -5.39 1.34
C CYS A 13 5.52 -5.79 2.59
N VAL A 14 6.82 -6.01 2.45
CA VAL A 14 7.72 -6.30 3.59
C VAL A 14 7.78 -5.12 4.56
N ALA A 15 7.86 -3.88 4.06
CA ALA A 15 7.87 -2.69 4.91
C ALA A 15 6.58 -2.51 5.72
N ILE A 16 5.42 -2.80 5.11
CA ILE A 16 4.12 -2.78 5.79
C ILE A 16 4.10 -3.85 6.88
N LEU A 17 4.51 -5.08 6.59
CA LEU A 17 4.58 -6.15 7.59
C LEU A 17 5.49 -5.78 8.78
N HIS A 18 6.63 -5.15 8.52
CA HIS A 18 7.56 -4.73 9.57
C HIS A 18 7.05 -3.54 10.41
N ARG A 19 6.46 -2.53 9.76
CA ARG A 19 6.11 -1.25 10.41
C ARG A 19 4.67 -1.21 10.92
N ALA A 20 3.80 -1.98 10.30
CA ALA A 20 2.36 -1.93 10.46
C ALA A 20 1.77 -3.33 10.60
N GLY A 21 2.27 -4.12 11.56
CA GLY A 21 1.84 -5.52 11.75
C GLY A 21 0.34 -5.74 12.03
N HIS A 22 -0.43 -4.68 12.24
CA HIS A 22 -1.90 -4.72 12.33
C HIS A 22 -2.60 -4.60 10.96
N LEU A 23 -1.87 -4.21 9.92
CA LEU A 23 -2.31 -4.21 8.54
C LEU A 23 -1.85 -5.49 7.86
N ALA A 24 -2.74 -6.09 7.07
CA ALA A 24 -2.36 -7.17 6.17
C ALA A 24 -2.04 -6.58 4.80
N SER A 25 -0.99 -7.08 4.15
CA SER A 25 -0.63 -6.67 2.79
C SER A 25 -0.38 -7.88 1.91
N THR A 26 -0.73 -7.77 0.63
CA THR A 26 -0.47 -8.82 -0.37
C THR A 26 -0.16 -8.18 -1.71
N VAL A 27 0.91 -8.66 -2.36
CA VAL A 27 1.26 -8.28 -3.72
C VAL A 27 0.36 -9.06 -4.68
N MET A 28 -0.23 -8.35 -5.63
CA MET A 28 -1.09 -8.88 -6.67
C MET A 28 -0.57 -8.43 -8.03
N PRO A 29 -0.53 -9.32 -9.04
CA PRO A 29 -0.25 -8.92 -10.40
C PRO A 29 -1.42 -8.10 -10.98
N ASN A 30 -1.10 -7.09 -11.78
CA ASN A 30 -2.04 -6.41 -12.67
C ASN A 30 -1.85 -6.94 -14.08
N GLU A 31 -2.79 -7.75 -14.56
CA GLU A 31 -2.72 -8.34 -15.89
C GLU A 31 -2.91 -7.30 -17.01
N GLU A 32 -3.56 -6.17 -16.72
CA GLU A 32 -3.82 -5.10 -17.69
C GLU A 32 -2.57 -4.23 -17.92
N THR A 33 -1.87 -3.88 -16.85
CA THR A 33 -0.68 -2.99 -16.93
C THR A 33 0.63 -3.77 -16.92
N GLY A 34 0.62 -5.06 -16.60
CA GLY A 34 1.81 -5.87 -16.36
C GLY A 34 2.58 -5.50 -15.09
N LEU A 35 2.12 -4.52 -14.32
CA LEU A 35 2.73 -4.07 -13.06
C LEU A 35 2.12 -4.81 -11.87
N SER A 36 2.78 -4.79 -10.72
CA SER A 36 2.22 -5.34 -9.48
C SER A 36 1.66 -4.22 -8.60
N TYR A 37 0.52 -4.46 -7.96
CA TYR A 37 -0.02 -3.61 -6.89
C TYR A 37 -0.02 -4.35 -5.55
N VAL A 38 0.01 -3.59 -4.47
CA VAL A 38 -0.12 -4.07 -3.10
C VAL A 38 -1.53 -3.76 -2.62
N ARG A 39 -2.28 -4.79 -2.23
CA ARG A 39 -3.54 -4.64 -1.51
C ARG A 39 -3.21 -4.48 -0.02
N VAL A 40 -3.72 -3.42 0.60
CA VAL A 40 -3.57 -3.17 2.03
C VAL A 40 -4.92 -3.30 2.70
N LEU A 41 -5.01 -4.17 3.70
CA LEU A 41 -6.21 -4.45 4.46
C LEU A 41 -6.03 -4.00 5.91
N ASN A 42 -7.01 -3.29 6.43
CA ASN A 42 -7.13 -2.97 7.84
C ASN A 42 -8.25 -3.82 8.45
N ARG A 43 -7.93 -4.67 9.44
CA ARG A 43 -8.89 -5.60 10.07
C ARG A 43 -9.71 -6.46 9.08
N GLY A 44 -9.08 -6.85 7.96
CA GLY A 44 -9.70 -7.68 6.92
C GLY A 44 -10.52 -6.92 5.88
N THR A 45 -10.70 -5.61 6.04
CA THR A 45 -11.34 -4.76 5.03
C THR A 45 -10.28 -4.19 4.10
N LEU A 46 -10.48 -4.33 2.78
CA LEU A 46 -9.61 -3.69 1.79
C LEU A 46 -9.69 -2.18 1.95
N THR A 47 -8.57 -1.56 2.31
CA THR A 47 -8.53 -0.12 2.60
C THR A 47 -7.85 0.64 1.47
N PHE A 48 -6.73 0.12 0.95
CA PHE A 48 -5.94 0.80 -0.08
C PHE A 48 -5.41 -0.17 -1.13
N LEU A 49 -5.26 0.34 -2.35
CA LEU A 49 -4.45 -0.23 -3.41
C LEU A 49 -3.21 0.65 -3.57
N VAL A 50 -2.03 0.04 -3.69
CA VAL A 50 -0.77 0.79 -3.85
C VAL A 50 0.02 0.25 -5.04
N THR A 51 0.50 1.12 -5.91
CA THR A 51 1.30 0.76 -7.09
C THR A 51 2.60 1.55 -7.15
N TRP A 52 3.53 1.10 -7.98
CA TRP A 52 4.75 1.83 -8.31
C TRP A 52 4.67 2.37 -9.73
N ASN A 53 4.88 3.68 -9.91
CA ASN A 53 4.75 4.33 -11.22
C ASN A 53 6.09 4.48 -11.97
N GLY A 54 7.16 3.85 -11.49
CA GLY A 54 8.52 4.01 -12.02
C GLY A 54 9.39 4.96 -11.20
N THR A 55 8.78 5.91 -10.49
CA THR A 55 9.51 6.94 -9.71
C THR A 55 9.16 6.92 -8.22
N ARG A 56 7.90 6.67 -7.87
CA ARG A 56 7.40 6.65 -6.50
C ARG A 56 6.20 5.72 -6.35
N TYR A 57 5.81 5.46 -5.10
CA TYR A 57 4.57 4.75 -4.82
C TYR A 57 3.36 5.70 -5.01
N GLN A 58 2.23 5.13 -5.40
CA GLN A 58 0.95 5.83 -5.47
C GLN A 58 -0.12 4.94 -4.84
N TRP A 59 -1.07 5.54 -4.14
CA TRP A 59 -2.17 4.81 -3.53
C TRP A 59 -3.52 5.34 -3.97
N CYS A 60 -4.53 4.48 -3.95
CA CYS A 60 -5.92 4.87 -4.09
C CYS A 60 -6.80 4.04 -3.15
N LYS A 61 -8.03 4.52 -2.91
CA LYS A 61 -9.08 3.70 -2.30
C LYS A 61 -9.57 2.67 -3.32
N PRO A 62 -10.06 1.49 -2.88
CA PRO A 62 -10.58 0.47 -3.80
C PRO A 62 -11.69 0.99 -4.72
N ASP A 63 -12.55 1.87 -4.21
CA ASP A 63 -13.63 2.52 -4.98
C ASP A 63 -13.24 3.94 -5.46
N GLY A 64 -11.95 4.29 -5.38
CA GLY A 64 -11.46 5.63 -5.69
C GLY A 64 -10.80 5.70 -7.06
N ASP A 65 -11.23 6.66 -7.88
CA ASP A 65 -10.62 6.92 -9.20
C ASP A 65 -9.33 7.75 -9.12
N ARG A 66 -9.00 8.27 -7.94
CA ARG A 66 -7.85 9.17 -7.74
C ARG A 66 -6.69 8.45 -7.09
N TRP A 67 -5.57 8.44 -7.80
CA TRP A 67 -4.27 8.05 -7.28
C TRP A 67 -3.58 9.24 -6.63
N GLU A 68 -3.10 9.04 -5.42
CA GLU A 68 -2.35 10.02 -4.63
C GLU A 68 -0.91 9.53 -4.41
N ASP A 69 0.04 10.45 -4.37
CA ASP A 69 1.45 10.10 -4.29
C ASP A 69 1.86 9.73 -2.86
N LEU A 70 2.72 8.71 -2.77
CA LEU A 70 3.48 8.36 -1.57
C LEU A 70 4.97 8.65 -1.81
N PRO A 71 5.77 8.76 -0.74
CA PRO A 71 7.22 8.79 -0.83
C PRO A 71 7.77 7.61 -1.65
N ALA A 72 8.93 7.78 -2.29
CA ALA A 72 9.58 6.72 -3.05
C ALA A 72 10.27 5.68 -2.13
N ASP A 73 10.64 6.07 -0.91
CA ASP A 73 11.15 5.15 0.08
C ASP A 73 10.02 4.25 0.61
N HIS A 74 10.27 2.95 0.68
CA HIS A 74 9.27 1.94 1.03
C HIS A 74 8.89 1.97 2.52
N TYR A 75 9.82 2.33 3.40
CA TYR A 75 9.51 2.47 4.82
C TYR A 75 8.75 3.76 5.11
N GLU A 76 9.06 4.85 4.41
CA GLU A 76 8.29 6.09 4.49
C GLU A 76 6.89 5.95 3.89
N ALA A 77 6.77 5.27 2.74
CA ALA A 77 5.48 4.94 2.14
C ALA A 77 4.62 4.09 3.07
N ALA A 78 5.19 3.04 3.68
CA ALA A 78 4.50 2.24 4.69
C ALA A 78 4.07 3.09 5.90
N ALA A 79 4.91 4.03 6.35
CA ALA A 79 4.54 4.96 7.44
C ALA A 79 3.31 5.79 7.08
N ARG A 80 3.30 6.35 5.86
CA ARG A 80 2.18 7.17 5.39
C ARG A 80 0.89 6.37 5.26
N LEU A 81 0.95 5.11 4.83
CA LEU A 81 -0.21 4.24 4.78
C LEU A 81 -0.83 4.01 6.18
N VAL A 82 -0.02 3.92 7.23
CA VAL A 82 -0.50 3.81 8.63
C VAL A 82 -1.20 5.09 9.10
N GLU A 83 -0.63 6.25 8.77
CA GLU A 83 -1.27 7.54 9.11
C GLU A 83 -2.61 7.71 8.39
N LEU A 84 -2.67 7.26 7.13
CA LEU A 84 -3.90 7.27 6.33
C LEU A 84 -4.96 6.32 6.89
N THR A 85 -4.61 5.11 7.33
CA THR A 85 -5.58 4.20 7.95
C THR A 85 -6.14 4.75 9.25
N ALA A 86 -5.31 5.42 10.07
CA ALA A 86 -5.77 6.07 11.30
C ALA A 86 -6.76 7.22 11.02
N THR A 87 -6.47 8.01 9.98
CA THR A 87 -7.34 9.13 9.56
C THR A 87 -8.68 8.62 9.00
N ASP A 88 -8.65 7.54 8.22
CA ASP A 88 -9.87 6.94 7.66
C ASP A 88 -10.76 6.33 8.75
N ALA A 89 -10.15 5.68 9.75
CA ALA A 89 -10.88 5.14 10.90
C ALA A 89 -11.59 6.23 11.72
N ASP A 90 -10.94 7.39 11.98
CA ASP A 90 -11.58 8.52 12.67
C ASP A 90 -12.79 9.06 11.89
N ARG A 91 -12.72 9.06 10.56
CA ARG A 91 -13.83 9.52 9.72
C ARG A 91 -15.00 8.54 9.68
N ALA A 92 -14.72 7.24 9.73
CA ALA A 92 -15.74 6.19 9.75
C ALA A 92 -16.49 6.14 11.09
N ASP A 93 -15.83 6.40 12.23
CA ASP A 93 -16.44 6.42 13.56
C ASP A 93 -17.42 7.58 13.78
N ARG A 94 -17.25 8.69 13.04
CA ARG A 94 -18.08 9.89 13.15
C ARG A 94 -19.30 9.92 12.22
N SER A 95 -19.51 8.88 11.41
CA SER A 95 -20.61 8.77 10.44
C SER A 95 -21.73 7.87 10.97
#